data_AF-A0A7C1HD41-F1
#
_entry.id   AF-A0A7C1HD41-F1
#
_cell.length_a   1.000
_cell.length_b   1.000
_cell.length_c   1.000
_cell.angle_alpha   90.00
_cell.angle_beta   90.00
_cell.angle_gamma   90.00
#
_symmetry.space_group_name_H-M   'P 1'
#
loop_
_entity.id
_entity.type
_entity.pdbx_description
1 polymer ?
#
loop_
_entity_poly.entity_id
_entity_poly.type
_entity_poly.pdbx_seq_one_letter_code
_entity_poly.pdbx_strand_id
1 'polypeptide(L)'
;MAGGVGDGRLGWSIGIFLTHFPIFPCCCCGKESTRNPGAMASDARGLAFAPQSSKINTGSPLDSPCMNLIHQLVETARAPERDAPLLDTALAIAMLEYPALDTQAYRRRLDDWGRTLRARLPQDPEIEDSIRALNDFLFAELGFQGNLDNYYDPRNSFMNDVLDSRRGIPLTLSIVYIELGRRLGLPLEGVSFPGHFLVKLSLADGAVVLDPFNRGVSLSEDDLGRLLREVATDEPDDFGPLLASARKQEIVIRLLRNLKAVYQRDGKVEKALEIVNLILAIDPAQLPEYRDRGLILTELECARAAAADLGHYLAHCPDDEDADAIRALIEELVEEPQSLH
;
A
#
# COMPACT_ATOMS: atom_id res chain seq x y z
N MET A 1 56.00 -29.78 -0.26
CA MET A 1 56.03 -29.00 -1.51
C MET A 1 54.75 -29.31 -2.27
N ALA A 2 53.99 -28.24 -2.59
CA ALA A 2 52.93 -28.08 -3.61
C ALA A 2 51.85 -29.18 -3.76
N GLY A 3 50.54 -28.91 -3.75
CA GLY A 3 49.79 -27.68 -4.02
C GLY A 3 48.95 -27.82 -5.30
N GLY A 4 47.67 -27.39 -5.27
CA GLY A 4 46.76 -27.29 -6.44
C GLY A 4 45.38 -27.90 -6.18
N VAL A 5 44.53 -27.31 -5.33
CA VAL A 5 43.49 -26.29 -5.63
C VAL A 5 42.32 -26.87 -6.45
N GLY A 6 41.21 -27.11 -5.75
CA GLY A 6 39.91 -27.47 -6.31
C GLY A 6 39.14 -26.23 -6.77
N ASP A 7 38.55 -26.32 -7.96
CA ASP A 7 37.60 -25.36 -8.49
C ASP A 7 36.21 -25.68 -7.92
N GLY A 8 35.90 -25.05 -6.78
CA GLY A 8 34.59 -25.10 -6.15
C GLY A 8 33.80 -23.84 -6.49
N ARG A 9 33.19 -23.79 -7.68
CA ARG A 9 32.11 -22.85 -7.96
C ARG A 9 30.89 -23.27 -7.16
N LEU A 10 30.78 -22.75 -5.94
CA LEU A 10 29.54 -22.74 -5.18
C LEU A 10 28.60 -21.75 -5.88
N GLY A 11 27.70 -22.27 -6.72
CA GLY A 11 26.58 -21.52 -7.25
C GLY A 11 25.60 -21.24 -6.11
N TRP A 12 25.67 -20.04 -5.54
CA TRP A 12 24.64 -19.53 -4.66
C TRP A 12 23.43 -19.20 -5.51
N SER A 13 22.36 -19.99 -5.37
CA SER A 13 21.09 -19.69 -6.00
C SER A 13 20.46 -18.50 -5.26
N ILE A 14 20.40 -17.35 -5.92
CA ILE A 14 19.78 -16.09 -5.45
C ILE A 14 18.32 -16.30 -4.96
N GLY A 15 17.67 -17.39 -5.37
CA GLY A 15 16.32 -17.78 -4.92
C GLY A 15 16.15 -18.09 -3.42
N ILE A 16 17.23 -18.13 -2.61
CA ILE A 16 17.11 -18.38 -1.17
C ILE A 16 16.79 -17.10 -0.37
N PHE A 17 17.21 -15.92 -0.83
CA PHE A 17 17.01 -14.67 -0.08
C PHE A 17 15.53 -14.28 0.08
N LEU A 18 14.66 -14.61 -0.89
CA LEU A 18 13.24 -14.26 -0.84
C LEU A 18 12.38 -15.17 0.06
N THR A 19 12.91 -16.32 0.52
CA THR A 19 12.11 -17.29 1.30
C THR A 19 12.29 -17.20 2.81
N HIS A 20 13.22 -16.36 3.30
CA HIS A 20 13.59 -16.31 4.72
C HIS A 20 13.59 -14.92 5.36
N PHE A 21 13.16 -13.86 4.66
CA PHE A 21 12.88 -12.58 5.32
C PHE A 21 11.41 -12.51 5.71
N PRO A 22 11.06 -12.74 6.99
CA PRO A 22 9.71 -12.44 7.47
C PRO A 22 9.41 -10.97 7.19
N ILE A 23 8.27 -10.71 6.55
CA ILE A 23 7.69 -9.39 6.41
C ILE A 23 7.26 -8.94 7.82
N PHE A 24 8.20 -8.46 8.63
CA PHE A 24 7.91 -7.89 9.94
C PHE A 24 7.46 -6.42 9.79
N PRO A 25 6.48 -5.96 10.58
CA PRO A 25 6.12 -4.56 10.65
C PRO A 25 7.23 -3.78 11.38
N CYS A 26 7.92 -2.89 10.67
CA CYS A 26 8.95 -2.04 11.27
C CYS A 26 8.31 -1.00 12.22
N CYS A 27 8.54 -1.19 13.51
CA CYS A 27 8.38 -0.18 14.56
C CYS A 27 9.53 0.83 14.51
N CYS A 28 9.22 2.13 14.49
CA CYS A 28 9.89 3.23 15.23
C CYS A 28 9.88 4.60 14.51
N CYS A 29 8.92 5.43 14.93
CA CYS A 29 9.05 6.79 15.45
C CYS A 29 10.32 7.63 15.13
N GLY A 30 10.12 8.67 14.31
CA GLY A 30 10.24 10.08 14.68
C GLY A 30 11.56 10.63 15.24
N LYS A 31 12.29 11.40 14.42
CA LYS A 31 12.85 12.75 14.71
C LYS A 31 13.77 13.21 13.57
N GLU A 32 13.44 14.34 12.92
CA GLU A 32 14.40 15.16 12.15
C GLU A 32 13.82 16.59 12.07
N SER A 33 14.42 17.64 12.65
CA SER A 33 15.72 18.28 12.41
C SER A 33 15.84 18.88 11.01
N THR A 34 15.47 20.16 10.92
CA THR A 34 15.47 20.97 9.70
C THR A 34 16.84 21.61 9.44
N ARG A 35 17.44 21.38 8.27
CA ARG A 35 18.37 22.33 7.64
C ARG A 35 18.18 22.36 6.12
N ASN A 36 17.96 23.58 5.63
CA ASN A 36 17.89 23.98 4.22
C ASN A 36 19.28 24.53 3.81
N PRO A 37 19.70 24.43 2.54
CA PRO A 37 19.76 25.68 1.78
C PRO A 37 19.48 25.55 0.27
N GLY A 38 18.61 26.44 -0.24
CA GLY A 38 19.01 27.59 -1.06
C GLY A 38 19.68 27.34 -2.42
N ALA A 39 18.86 27.45 -3.48
CA ALA A 39 19.23 27.54 -4.89
C ALA A 39 20.11 28.76 -5.24
N MET A 40 20.80 28.70 -6.40
CA MET A 40 20.60 29.65 -7.50
C MET A 40 21.36 29.29 -8.78
N ALA A 41 20.72 29.64 -9.90
CA ALA A 41 21.09 29.40 -11.29
C ALA A 41 22.04 30.46 -11.87
N SER A 42 22.71 30.15 -12.98
CA SER A 42 22.49 30.77 -14.31
C SER A 42 23.68 30.49 -15.25
N ASP A 43 23.40 30.14 -16.52
CA ASP A 43 23.74 31.00 -17.68
C ASP A 43 23.59 30.26 -19.01
N ALA A 44 22.93 30.95 -19.94
CA ALA A 44 22.62 30.52 -21.30
C ALA A 44 23.61 31.11 -22.31
N ARG A 45 23.79 30.40 -23.43
CA ARG A 45 24.10 30.84 -24.82
C ARG A 45 24.46 29.53 -25.56
N GLY A 46 23.76 29.03 -26.56
CA GLY A 46 23.05 29.65 -27.67
C GLY A 46 23.66 29.05 -28.95
N LEU A 47 22.85 28.49 -29.85
CA LEU A 47 23.07 28.39 -31.30
C LEU A 47 21.89 27.65 -31.93
N ALA A 48 21.14 28.38 -32.76
CA ALA A 48 19.97 27.89 -33.48
C ALA A 48 20.40 27.26 -34.81
N PHE A 49 19.83 26.08 -35.11
CA PHE A 49 19.71 25.55 -36.47
C PHE A 49 18.38 24.81 -36.57
N ALA A 50 17.59 25.15 -37.58
CA ALA A 50 16.47 24.37 -38.09
C ALA A 50 16.38 24.66 -39.60
N PRO A 51 15.66 23.88 -40.43
CA PRO A 51 14.85 22.69 -40.10
C PRO A 51 15.08 21.50 -41.06
N GLN A 52 14.55 20.32 -40.74
CA GLN A 52 13.86 19.49 -41.74
C GLN A 52 12.88 18.53 -41.06
N SER A 53 11.71 18.44 -41.68
CA SER A 53 10.47 17.88 -41.16
C SER A 53 10.39 16.36 -41.31
N SER A 54 10.23 15.67 -40.18
CA SER A 54 9.50 14.41 -40.10
C SER A 54 8.55 14.52 -38.91
N LYS A 55 7.24 14.44 -39.15
CA LYS A 55 6.22 14.46 -38.10
C LYS A 55 6.34 13.17 -37.26
N ILE A 56 7.22 13.19 -36.28
CA ILE A 56 7.14 12.29 -35.14
C ILE A 56 6.12 12.94 -34.21
N ASN A 57 5.05 12.21 -33.89
CA ASN A 57 4.03 12.64 -32.95
C ASN A 57 4.68 12.74 -31.56
N THR A 58 5.20 13.92 -31.22
CA THR A 58 5.75 14.22 -29.90
C THR A 58 4.59 14.56 -28.97
N GLY A 59 3.82 13.54 -28.57
CA GLY A 59 3.12 13.64 -27.29
C GLY A 59 4.18 13.87 -26.22
N SER A 60 3.95 14.79 -25.30
CA SER A 60 4.80 14.93 -24.12
C SER A 60 4.87 13.57 -23.42
N PRO A 61 5.99 13.19 -22.76
CA PRO A 61 6.01 11.98 -21.90
C PRO A 61 4.88 11.97 -20.86
N LEU A 62 4.35 13.14 -20.52
CA LEU A 62 3.20 13.36 -19.63
C LEU A 62 1.83 13.03 -20.27
N ASP A 63 1.73 12.88 -21.60
CA ASP A 63 0.46 12.63 -22.30
C ASP A 63 0.10 11.13 -22.39
N SER A 64 0.95 10.24 -21.85
CA SER A 64 0.63 8.81 -21.77
C SER A 64 -0.51 8.55 -20.77
N PRO A 65 -1.56 7.79 -21.14
CA PRO A 65 -2.66 7.44 -20.23
C PRO A 65 -2.19 6.86 -18.89
N CYS A 66 -1.11 6.06 -18.88
CA CYS A 66 -0.55 5.50 -17.66
C CYS A 66 0.14 6.55 -16.77
N MET A 67 0.87 7.49 -17.36
CA MET A 67 1.51 8.58 -16.61
C MET A 67 0.48 9.52 -15.99
N ASN A 68 -0.64 9.76 -16.69
CA ASN A 68 -1.77 10.51 -16.16
C ASN A 68 -2.41 9.80 -14.95
N LEU A 69 -2.57 8.48 -15.00
CA LEU A 69 -3.11 7.71 -13.88
C LEU A 69 -2.20 7.75 -12.64
N ILE A 70 -0.88 7.58 -12.81
CA ILE A 70 0.08 7.64 -11.71
C ILE A 70 0.05 9.02 -11.05
N HIS A 71 0.11 10.10 -11.85
CA HIS A 71 0.04 11.45 -11.32
C HIS A 71 -1.28 11.69 -10.57
N GLN A 72 -2.40 11.24 -11.13
CA GLN A 72 -3.69 11.31 -10.45
C GLN A 72 -3.68 10.56 -9.12
N LEU A 73 -3.14 9.35 -9.07
CA LEU A 73 -3.08 8.54 -7.84
C LEU A 73 -2.24 9.21 -6.75
N VAL A 74 -1.11 9.83 -7.11
CA VAL A 74 -0.27 10.57 -6.15
C VAL A 74 -1.05 11.75 -5.55
N GLU A 75 -1.71 12.54 -6.41
CA GLU A 75 -2.51 13.69 -5.97
C GLU A 75 -3.69 13.26 -5.10
N THR A 76 -4.47 12.27 -5.55
CA THR A 76 -5.67 11.84 -4.82
C THR A 76 -5.31 11.12 -3.53
N ALA A 77 -4.21 10.36 -3.46
CA ALA A 77 -3.78 9.71 -2.21
C ALA A 77 -3.43 10.72 -1.11
N ARG A 78 -2.84 11.87 -1.49
CA ARG A 78 -2.41 12.93 -0.57
C ARG A 78 -3.52 13.92 -0.21
N ALA A 79 -4.52 14.07 -1.06
CA ALA A 79 -5.62 15.00 -0.83
C ALA A 79 -6.44 14.62 0.43
N PRO A 80 -7.15 15.56 1.07
CA PRO A 80 -8.15 15.24 2.10
C PRO A 80 -9.32 14.39 1.56
N GLU A 81 -10.01 13.66 2.44
CA GLU A 81 -11.15 12.79 2.09
C GLU A 81 -12.29 13.55 1.38
N ARG A 82 -12.54 14.80 1.79
CA ARG A 82 -13.58 15.67 1.19
C ARG A 82 -13.27 16.06 -0.27
N ASP A 83 -11.99 16.13 -0.62
CA ASP A 83 -11.51 16.67 -1.90
C ASP A 83 -11.27 15.52 -2.89
N ALA A 84 -10.79 14.37 -2.40
CA ALA A 84 -10.70 13.13 -3.15
C ALA A 84 -11.11 11.94 -2.26
N PRO A 85 -12.31 11.38 -2.44
CA PRO A 85 -12.78 10.26 -1.62
C PRO A 85 -11.89 9.02 -1.70
N LEU A 86 -11.75 8.29 -0.59
CA LEU A 86 -10.94 7.07 -0.48
C LEU A 86 -11.35 6.03 -1.52
N LEU A 87 -12.66 5.80 -1.69
CA LEU A 87 -13.19 4.87 -2.68
C LEU A 87 -12.70 5.17 -4.10
N ASP A 88 -12.69 6.45 -4.49
CA ASP A 88 -12.30 6.84 -5.85
C ASP A 88 -10.80 6.56 -6.08
N THR A 89 -9.97 6.81 -5.06
CA THR A 89 -8.54 6.48 -5.12
C THR A 89 -8.32 4.97 -5.17
N ALA A 90 -9.05 4.19 -4.37
CA ALA A 90 -8.96 2.74 -4.35
C ALA A 90 -9.45 2.08 -5.65
N LEU A 91 -10.49 2.64 -6.30
CA LEU A 91 -10.94 2.23 -7.63
C LEU A 91 -9.95 2.63 -8.73
N ALA A 92 -9.31 3.80 -8.61
CA ALA A 92 -8.27 4.22 -9.54
C ALA A 92 -7.04 3.30 -9.49
N ILE A 93 -6.69 2.75 -8.31
CA ILE A 93 -5.62 1.73 -8.21
C ILE A 93 -5.96 0.49 -9.03
N ALA A 94 -7.23 0.08 -9.06
CA ALA A 94 -7.66 -1.06 -9.88
C ALA A 94 -7.50 -0.80 -11.39
N MET A 95 -7.44 0.45 -11.84
CA MET A 95 -7.20 0.78 -13.25
C MET A 95 -5.79 0.43 -13.71
N LEU A 96 -4.85 0.15 -12.79
CA LEU A 96 -3.53 -0.41 -13.12
C LEU A 96 -3.66 -1.80 -13.78
N GLU A 97 -4.60 -2.63 -13.30
CA GLU A 97 -4.89 -3.95 -13.88
C GLU A 97 -6.02 -3.90 -14.91
N TYR A 98 -6.98 -2.98 -14.72
CA TYR A 98 -8.19 -2.84 -15.53
C TYR A 98 -8.29 -1.43 -16.15
N PRO A 99 -7.50 -1.09 -17.20
CA PRO A 99 -7.48 0.27 -17.74
C PRO A 99 -8.81 0.81 -18.26
N ALA A 100 -9.74 -0.09 -18.62
CA ALA A 100 -11.08 0.25 -19.13
C ALA A 100 -12.18 0.24 -18.05
N LEU A 101 -11.82 0.18 -16.77
CA LEU A 101 -12.77 0.08 -15.65
C LEU A 101 -13.68 1.32 -15.56
N ASP A 102 -15.00 1.12 -15.57
CA ASP A 102 -15.98 2.17 -15.24
C ASP A 102 -16.08 2.34 -13.72
N THR A 103 -15.19 3.15 -13.15
CA THR A 103 -15.18 3.44 -11.70
C THR A 103 -16.47 4.11 -11.22
N GLN A 104 -17.17 4.86 -12.10
CA GLN A 104 -18.42 5.52 -11.76
C GLN A 104 -19.56 4.53 -11.54
N ALA A 105 -19.55 3.38 -12.23
CA ALA A 105 -20.55 2.33 -11.99
C ALA A 105 -20.46 1.79 -10.56
N TYR A 106 -19.25 1.57 -10.03
CA TYR A 106 -19.06 1.08 -8.66
C TYR A 106 -19.44 2.12 -7.62
N ARG A 107 -19.10 3.40 -7.85
CA ARG A 107 -19.57 4.51 -7.00
C ARG A 107 -21.10 4.57 -6.92
N ARG A 108 -21.79 4.53 -8.07
CA ARG A 108 -23.26 4.51 -8.11
C ARG A 108 -23.85 3.32 -7.35
N ARG A 109 -23.22 2.15 -7.46
CA ARG A 109 -23.64 0.95 -6.72
C ARG A 109 -23.60 1.16 -5.21
N LEU A 110 -22.53 1.75 -4.66
CA LEU A 110 -22.48 2.07 -3.23
C LEU A 110 -23.49 3.15 -2.83
N ASP A 111 -23.76 4.13 -3.70
CA ASP A 111 -24.79 5.14 -3.45
C ASP A 111 -26.19 4.51 -3.39
N ASP A 112 -26.49 3.56 -4.30
CA ASP A 112 -27.74 2.79 -4.30
C ASP A 112 -27.91 1.95 -3.04
N TRP A 113 -26.84 1.27 -2.62
CA TRP A 113 -26.80 0.53 -1.36
C TRP A 113 -26.99 1.43 -0.14
N GLY A 114 -26.31 2.57 -0.09
CA GLY A 114 -26.46 3.55 0.98
C GLY A 114 -27.88 4.11 1.06
N ARG A 115 -28.51 4.44 -0.09
CA ARG A 115 -29.93 4.85 -0.14
C ARG A 115 -30.88 3.77 0.36
N THR A 116 -30.65 2.53 -0.09
CA THR A 116 -31.46 1.37 0.33
C THR A 116 -31.40 1.18 1.84
N LEU A 117 -30.20 1.26 2.41
CA LEU A 117 -29.99 1.12 3.85
C LEU A 117 -30.58 2.29 4.65
N ARG A 118 -30.36 3.53 4.20
CA ARG A 118 -30.92 4.73 4.86
C ARG A 118 -32.45 4.73 4.88
N ALA A 119 -33.10 4.21 3.83
CA ALA A 119 -34.56 4.11 3.77
C ALA A 119 -35.18 3.13 4.79
N ARG A 120 -34.37 2.23 5.38
CA ARG A 120 -34.80 1.27 6.41
C ARG A 120 -34.64 1.79 7.83
N LEU A 121 -33.86 2.86 8.01
CA LEU A 121 -33.60 3.48 9.30
C LEU A 121 -34.63 4.60 9.57
N PRO A 122 -34.98 4.85 10.84
CA PRO A 122 -35.71 6.05 11.20
C PRO A 122 -34.90 7.32 10.87
N GLN A 123 -35.53 8.50 10.95
CA GLN A 123 -34.88 9.77 10.62
C GLN A 123 -33.65 10.04 11.51
N ASP A 124 -33.73 9.68 12.79
CA ASP A 124 -32.67 9.85 13.78
C ASP A 124 -32.40 8.50 14.45
N PRO A 125 -31.66 7.59 13.78
CA PRO A 125 -31.37 6.28 14.32
C PRO A 125 -30.27 6.36 15.38
N GLU A 126 -30.42 5.56 16.44
CA GLU A 126 -29.32 5.31 17.36
C GLU A 126 -28.11 4.73 16.61
N ILE A 127 -26.90 5.03 17.11
CA ILE A 127 -25.65 4.58 16.47
C ILE A 127 -25.60 3.05 16.42
N GLU A 128 -26.02 2.38 17.50
CA GLU A 128 -26.05 0.92 17.58
C GLU A 128 -27.00 0.31 16.54
N ASP A 129 -28.19 0.88 16.36
CA ASP A 129 -29.15 0.40 15.36
C ASP A 129 -28.62 0.62 13.94
N SER A 130 -27.92 1.72 13.70
CA SER A 130 -27.27 1.99 12.42
C SER A 130 -26.14 1.00 12.10
N ILE A 131 -25.31 0.66 13.09
CA ILE A 131 -24.25 -0.37 12.97
C ILE A 131 -24.88 -1.74 12.72
N ARG A 132 -25.92 -2.11 13.49
CA ARG A 132 -26.62 -3.39 13.32
C ARG A 132 -27.22 -3.52 11.92
N ALA A 133 -27.92 -2.48 11.46
CA ALA A 133 -28.48 -2.46 10.10
C ALA A 133 -27.39 -2.53 9.03
N LEU A 134 -26.26 -1.86 9.22
CA LEU A 134 -25.11 -1.94 8.31
C LEU A 134 -24.52 -3.36 8.26
N ASN A 135 -24.33 -4.00 9.42
CA ASN A 135 -23.83 -5.37 9.51
C ASN A 135 -24.77 -6.37 8.84
N ASP A 136 -26.07 -6.30 9.13
CA ASP A 136 -27.07 -7.19 8.55
C ASP A 136 -27.14 -7.00 7.02
N PHE A 137 -27.17 -5.77 6.55
CA PHE A 137 -27.22 -5.47 5.13
C PHE A 137 -25.95 -5.93 4.40
N LEU A 138 -24.77 -5.60 4.92
CA LEU A 138 -23.51 -5.89 4.23
C LEU A 138 -23.16 -7.38 4.28
N PHE A 139 -23.30 -8.02 5.42
CA PHE A 139 -22.81 -9.40 5.62
C PHE A 139 -23.90 -10.45 5.45
N ALA A 140 -25.14 -10.19 5.88
CA ALA A 140 -26.22 -11.18 5.76
C ALA A 140 -26.96 -11.07 4.41
N GLU A 141 -27.28 -9.86 3.95
CA GLU A 141 -28.04 -9.68 2.71
C GLU A 141 -27.15 -9.63 1.47
N LEU A 142 -26.14 -8.75 1.46
CA LEU A 142 -25.22 -8.68 0.32
C LEU A 142 -24.27 -9.88 0.31
N GLY A 143 -23.90 -10.43 1.47
CA GLY A 143 -23.06 -11.63 1.56
C GLY A 143 -21.57 -11.34 1.42
N PHE A 144 -21.12 -10.14 1.82
CA PHE A 144 -19.70 -9.86 1.94
C PHE A 144 -19.05 -10.75 3.00
N GLN A 145 -17.84 -11.23 2.72
CA GLN A 145 -17.07 -12.04 3.67
C GLN A 145 -15.59 -12.07 3.33
N GLY A 146 -14.78 -12.43 4.33
CA GLY A 146 -13.35 -12.67 4.15
C GLY A 146 -13.07 -13.73 3.08
N ASN A 147 -12.03 -13.50 2.28
CA ASN A 147 -11.52 -14.48 1.32
C ASN A 147 -10.47 -15.38 1.99
N LEU A 148 -10.92 -16.32 2.82
CA LEU A 148 -10.02 -17.25 3.49
C LEU A 148 -9.43 -18.29 2.52
N ASP A 149 -10.20 -18.68 1.50
CA ASP A 149 -9.80 -19.71 0.54
C ASP A 149 -8.66 -19.24 -0.37
N ASN A 150 -8.67 -17.95 -0.76
CA ASN A 150 -7.68 -17.34 -1.64
C ASN A 150 -7.21 -16.00 -1.08
N TYR A 151 -6.69 -16.00 0.16
CA TYR A 151 -6.31 -14.78 0.88
C TYR A 151 -5.28 -13.92 0.14
N TYR A 152 -4.29 -14.56 -0.49
CA TYR A 152 -3.21 -13.89 -1.23
C TYR A 152 -3.51 -13.69 -2.72
N ASP A 153 -4.79 -13.66 -3.11
CA ASP A 153 -5.18 -13.30 -4.47
C ASP A 153 -5.10 -11.78 -4.68
N PRO A 154 -4.43 -11.26 -5.73
CA PRO A 154 -4.31 -9.82 -5.96
C PRO A 154 -5.67 -9.14 -6.14
N ARG A 155 -6.69 -9.88 -6.60
CA ARG A 155 -8.07 -9.39 -6.73
C ARG A 155 -8.67 -8.94 -5.39
N ASN A 156 -8.16 -9.42 -4.27
CA ASN A 156 -8.61 -8.94 -2.96
C ASN A 156 -8.19 -7.49 -2.65
N SER A 157 -7.24 -6.93 -3.40
CA SER A 157 -6.76 -5.54 -3.29
C SER A 157 -7.38 -4.61 -4.35
N PHE A 158 -8.22 -5.12 -5.25
CA PHE A 158 -8.90 -4.32 -6.27
C PHE A 158 -10.37 -4.14 -5.92
N MET A 159 -10.78 -2.88 -5.70
CA MET A 159 -12.14 -2.61 -5.21
C MET A 159 -13.25 -3.05 -6.16
N ASN A 160 -13.02 -3.05 -7.48
CA ASN A 160 -13.99 -3.60 -8.44
C ASN A 160 -14.24 -5.10 -8.20
N ASP A 161 -13.16 -5.88 -8.07
CA ASP A 161 -13.25 -7.32 -7.83
C ASP A 161 -13.86 -7.63 -6.46
N VAL A 162 -13.49 -6.87 -5.43
CA VAL A 162 -14.07 -7.02 -4.08
C VAL A 162 -15.58 -6.72 -4.10
N LEU A 163 -16.02 -5.69 -4.82
CA LEU A 163 -17.43 -5.32 -4.91
C LEU A 163 -18.26 -6.29 -5.77
N ASP A 164 -17.65 -6.92 -6.78
CA ASP A 164 -18.31 -7.90 -7.64
C ASP A 164 -18.37 -9.29 -6.98
N SER A 165 -17.24 -9.77 -6.46
CA SER A 165 -17.13 -11.08 -5.81
C SER A 165 -17.70 -11.10 -4.40
N ARG A 166 -17.78 -9.93 -3.74
CA ARG A 166 -18.10 -9.77 -2.31
C ARG A 166 -17.14 -10.52 -1.40
N ARG A 167 -15.92 -10.75 -1.88
CA ARG A 167 -14.83 -11.38 -1.15
C ARG A 167 -13.70 -10.36 -1.01
N GLY A 168 -13.10 -10.27 0.16
CA GLY A 168 -12.01 -9.33 0.39
C GLY A 168 -11.12 -9.71 1.56
N ILE A 169 -10.14 -8.85 1.82
CA ILE A 169 -9.24 -8.90 2.98
C ILE A 169 -9.67 -7.83 4.01
N PRO A 170 -9.11 -7.84 5.23
CA PRO A 170 -9.55 -6.92 6.29
C PRO A 170 -9.58 -5.46 5.86
N LEU A 171 -8.58 -5.02 5.10
CA LEU A 171 -8.50 -3.67 4.57
C LEU A 171 -9.64 -3.34 3.60
N THR A 172 -9.88 -4.17 2.58
CA THR A 172 -10.86 -3.82 1.53
C THR A 172 -12.29 -3.96 2.01
N LEU A 173 -12.59 -4.93 2.88
CA LEU A 173 -13.89 -5.01 3.54
C LEU A 173 -14.13 -3.80 4.46
N SER A 174 -13.09 -3.32 5.14
CA SER A 174 -13.18 -2.09 5.93
C SER A 174 -13.40 -0.85 5.08
N ILE A 175 -12.82 -0.76 3.87
CA ILE A 175 -13.12 0.33 2.92
C ILE A 175 -14.61 0.30 2.55
N VAL A 176 -15.17 -0.85 2.18
CA VAL A 176 -16.62 -0.96 1.89
C VAL A 176 -17.46 -0.55 3.10
N TYR A 177 -17.06 -1.00 4.29
CA TYR A 177 -17.75 -0.71 5.55
C TYR A 177 -17.77 0.78 5.88
N ILE A 178 -16.62 1.46 5.79
CA ILE A 178 -16.48 2.91 5.99
C ILE A 178 -17.33 3.68 4.97
N GLU A 179 -17.27 3.28 3.70
CA GLU A 179 -17.99 3.96 2.61
C GLU A 179 -19.51 3.87 2.76
N LEU A 180 -20.04 2.72 3.19
CA LEU A 180 -21.46 2.58 3.47
C LEU A 180 -21.85 3.29 4.78
N GLY A 181 -21.06 3.16 5.84
CA GLY A 181 -21.35 3.85 7.10
C GLY A 181 -21.37 5.38 6.95
N ARG A 182 -20.47 5.95 6.13
CA ARG A 182 -20.48 7.38 5.82
C ARG A 182 -21.78 7.82 5.14
N ARG A 183 -22.35 7.00 4.27
CA ARG A 183 -23.66 7.26 3.62
C ARG A 183 -24.83 7.20 4.61
N LEU A 184 -24.64 6.57 5.77
CA LEU A 184 -25.58 6.60 6.90
C LEU A 184 -25.33 7.76 7.86
N GLY A 185 -24.26 8.53 7.66
CA GLY A 185 -23.84 9.59 8.58
C GLY A 185 -22.98 9.09 9.75
N LEU A 186 -22.48 7.85 9.72
CA LEU A 186 -21.58 7.32 10.74
C LEU A 186 -20.15 7.84 10.51
N PRO A 187 -19.50 8.44 11.51
CA PRO A 187 -18.12 8.92 11.42
C PRO A 187 -17.13 7.76 11.62
N LEU A 188 -17.18 6.77 10.72
CA LEU A 188 -16.30 5.61 10.76
C LEU A 188 -14.89 5.96 10.26
N GLU A 189 -13.89 5.55 11.02
CA GLU A 189 -12.48 5.79 10.73
C GLU A 189 -11.74 4.46 10.62
N GLY A 190 -10.85 4.32 9.63
CA GLY A 190 -9.99 3.14 9.53
C GLY A 190 -8.91 3.14 10.60
N VAL A 191 -8.48 1.96 11.04
CA VAL A 191 -7.41 1.77 12.01
C VAL A 191 -6.41 0.77 11.42
N SER A 192 -5.17 1.23 11.25
CA SER A 192 -4.09 0.42 10.71
C SER A 192 -3.45 -0.45 11.81
N PHE A 193 -4.21 -1.39 12.35
CA PHE A 193 -3.75 -2.30 13.40
C PHE A 193 -2.64 -3.25 12.88
N PRO A 194 -1.68 -3.70 13.71
CA PRO A 194 -0.70 -4.70 13.29
C PRO A 194 -1.39 -6.00 12.86
N GLY A 195 -0.99 -6.57 11.73
CA GLY A 195 -1.54 -7.84 11.22
C GLY A 195 -2.97 -7.77 10.65
N HIS A 196 -3.77 -6.80 11.06
CA HIS A 196 -5.19 -6.71 10.73
C HIS A 196 -5.64 -5.28 10.42
N PHE A 197 -6.78 -5.06 9.76
CA PHE A 197 -7.30 -3.70 9.57
C PHE A 197 -8.69 -3.60 10.17
N LEU A 198 -8.88 -2.59 11.00
CA LEU A 198 -10.07 -2.40 11.82
C LEU A 198 -10.76 -1.09 11.44
N VAL A 199 -11.99 -0.94 11.91
CA VAL A 199 -12.74 0.31 11.82
C VAL A 199 -13.09 0.75 13.23
N LYS A 200 -13.03 2.04 13.52
CA LYS A 200 -13.54 2.58 14.78
C LYS A 200 -14.59 3.65 14.56
N LEU A 201 -15.41 3.83 15.59
CA LEU A 201 -16.33 4.94 15.74
C LEU A 201 -16.03 5.63 17.07
N SER A 202 -15.60 6.89 17.00
CA SER A 202 -15.30 7.69 18.18
C SER A 202 -16.60 8.20 18.82
N LEU A 203 -16.76 7.99 20.13
CA LEU A 203 -17.90 8.40 20.97
C LEU A 203 -17.43 9.38 22.06
N ALA A 204 -18.37 9.98 22.79
CA ALA A 204 -18.05 10.91 23.89
C ALA A 204 -17.20 10.25 24.99
N ASP A 205 -17.50 8.98 25.31
CA ASP A 205 -16.89 8.26 26.43
C ASP A 205 -15.91 7.15 25.98
N GLY A 206 -15.46 7.16 24.73
CA GLY A 206 -14.52 6.16 24.21
C GLY A 206 -14.63 5.94 22.71
N ALA A 207 -14.30 4.73 22.25
CA ALA A 207 -14.47 4.33 20.87
C ALA A 207 -15.00 2.90 20.78
N VAL A 208 -15.85 2.65 19.79
CA VAL A 208 -16.23 1.29 19.40
C VAL A 208 -15.29 0.85 18.30
N VAL A 209 -14.57 -0.26 18.51
CA VAL A 209 -13.71 -0.88 17.50
C VAL A 209 -14.44 -2.07 16.89
N LEU A 210 -14.50 -2.09 15.57
CA LEU A 210 -15.25 -3.04 14.77
C LEU A 210 -14.30 -3.78 13.82
N ASP A 211 -14.61 -5.05 13.58
CA ASP A 211 -13.90 -5.88 12.61
C ASP A 211 -14.79 -6.26 11.41
N PRO A 212 -14.75 -5.49 10.31
CA PRO A 212 -15.50 -5.82 9.10
C PRO A 212 -15.11 -7.16 8.44
N PHE A 213 -13.90 -7.66 8.66
CA PHE A 213 -13.51 -8.98 8.16
C PHE A 213 -14.30 -10.08 8.86
N ASN A 214 -14.49 -9.92 10.16
CA ASN A 214 -15.29 -10.80 11.00
C ASN A 214 -16.74 -10.30 11.17
N ARG A 215 -17.34 -9.78 10.08
CA ARG A 215 -18.77 -9.41 10.00
C ARG A 215 -19.19 -8.25 10.91
N GLY A 216 -18.27 -7.32 11.17
CA GLY A 216 -18.53 -6.09 11.92
C GLY A 216 -18.72 -6.31 13.42
N VAL A 217 -18.14 -7.38 13.97
CA VAL A 217 -18.15 -7.63 15.42
C VAL A 217 -17.41 -6.51 16.16
N SER A 218 -17.94 -6.12 17.32
CA SER A 218 -17.26 -5.20 18.24
C SER A 218 -16.16 -5.95 18.99
N LEU A 219 -14.98 -5.35 19.07
CA LEU A 219 -13.82 -5.93 19.73
C LEU A 219 -13.63 -5.31 21.13
N SER A 220 -13.36 -6.17 22.10
CA SER A 220 -12.83 -5.81 23.42
C SER A 220 -11.31 -5.68 23.41
N GLU A 221 -10.72 -5.16 24.48
CA GLU A 221 -9.25 -5.13 24.65
C GLU A 221 -8.65 -6.54 24.61
N ASP A 222 -9.29 -7.53 25.24
CA ASP A 222 -8.88 -8.94 25.17
C ASP A 222 -8.87 -9.46 23.71
N ASP A 223 -9.83 -9.04 22.89
CA ASP A 223 -9.87 -9.41 21.47
C ASP A 223 -8.73 -8.76 20.69
N LEU A 224 -8.39 -7.50 20.97
CA LEU A 224 -7.26 -6.80 20.38
C LEU A 224 -5.93 -7.45 20.77
N GLY A 225 -5.78 -7.84 22.04
CA GLY A 225 -4.61 -8.57 22.53
C GLY A 225 -4.46 -9.95 21.88
N ARG A 226 -5.56 -10.63 21.54
CA ARG A 226 -5.50 -11.88 20.75
C ARG A 226 -5.03 -11.62 19.32
N LEU A 227 -5.56 -10.60 18.65
CA LEU A 227 -5.13 -10.24 17.29
C LEU A 227 -3.66 -9.85 17.24
N LEU A 228 -3.19 -9.07 18.22
CA LEU A 228 -1.80 -8.59 18.24
C LEU A 228 -0.79 -9.74 18.40
N ARG A 229 -1.12 -10.73 19.24
CA ARG A 229 -0.27 -11.91 19.47
C ARG A 229 -0.04 -12.79 18.24
N GLU A 230 -0.83 -12.62 17.17
CA GLU A 230 -0.60 -13.32 15.91
C GLU A 230 0.62 -12.76 15.14
N VAL A 231 1.01 -11.51 15.41
CA VAL A 231 2.05 -10.80 14.63
C VAL A 231 3.13 -10.13 15.47
N ALA A 232 2.92 -9.98 16.77
CA ALA A 232 3.87 -9.38 17.71
C ALA A 232 3.98 -10.23 18.97
N THR A 233 5.17 -10.23 19.58
CA THR A 233 5.45 -10.99 20.80
C THR A 233 5.01 -10.28 22.08
N ASP A 234 5.03 -8.95 22.07
CA ASP A 234 4.72 -8.13 23.23
C ASP A 234 3.42 -7.37 23.04
N GLU A 235 2.57 -7.43 24.06
CA GLU A 235 1.31 -6.68 24.13
C GLU A 235 1.56 -5.36 24.89
N PRO A 236 1.11 -4.21 24.37
CA PRO A 236 1.30 -2.94 25.05
C PRO A 236 0.36 -2.82 26.26
N ASP A 237 0.76 -2.05 27.26
CA ASP A 237 -0.11 -1.68 28.38
C ASP A 237 -1.29 -0.77 27.95
N ASP A 238 -1.18 -0.11 26.80
CA ASP A 238 -2.19 0.79 26.23
C ASP A 238 -2.34 0.58 24.71
N PHE A 239 -3.54 0.21 24.27
CA PHE A 239 -3.88 0.06 22.85
C PHE A 239 -4.15 1.39 22.13
N GLY A 240 -4.33 2.50 22.84
CA GLY A 240 -4.65 3.82 22.30
C GLY A 240 -3.80 4.22 21.08
N PRO A 241 -2.46 4.12 21.14
CA PRO A 241 -1.59 4.40 19.99
C PRO A 241 -1.83 3.49 18.77
N LEU A 242 -2.14 2.20 19.00
CA LEU A 242 -2.46 1.24 17.93
C LEU A 242 -3.85 1.45 17.33
N LEU A 243 -4.72 2.16 18.04
CA LEU A 243 -6.09 2.51 17.63
C LEU A 243 -6.20 3.94 17.05
N ALA A 244 -5.07 4.59 16.74
CA ALA A 244 -5.07 5.87 16.06
C ALA A 244 -5.78 5.78 14.70
N SER A 245 -6.51 6.85 14.34
CA SER A 245 -7.22 6.90 13.05
C SER A 245 -6.19 6.93 11.92
N ALA A 246 -6.32 5.99 10.99
CA ALA A 246 -5.49 5.94 9.80
C ALA A 246 -5.86 7.11 8.86
N ARG A 247 -4.86 7.88 8.45
CA ARG A 247 -5.01 8.90 7.40
C ARG A 247 -5.28 8.20 6.07
N LYS A 248 -6.00 8.87 5.17
CA LYS A 248 -6.30 8.32 3.83
C LYS A 248 -5.05 7.84 3.09
N GLN A 249 -3.96 8.62 3.14
CA GLN A 249 -2.68 8.26 2.55
C GLN A 249 -2.13 6.94 3.13
N GLU A 250 -2.28 6.70 4.43
CA GLU A 250 -1.81 5.47 5.09
C GLU A 250 -2.65 4.26 4.66
N ILE A 251 -3.97 4.43 4.50
CA ILE A 251 -4.87 3.39 3.98
C ILE A 251 -4.48 3.02 2.54
N VAL A 252 -4.22 4.02 1.70
CA VAL A 252 -3.79 3.82 0.30
C VAL A 252 -2.44 3.11 0.23
N ILE A 253 -1.45 3.55 1.00
CA ILE A 253 -0.13 2.89 1.07
C ILE A 253 -0.29 1.44 1.55
N ARG A 254 -1.14 1.18 2.55
CA ARG A 254 -1.39 -0.19 3.03
C ARG A 254 -2.05 -1.06 1.94
N LEU A 255 -2.95 -0.51 1.14
CA LEU A 255 -3.56 -1.21 0.00
C LEU A 255 -2.50 -1.59 -1.04
N LEU A 256 -1.62 -0.65 -1.38
CA LEU A 256 -0.51 -0.89 -2.30
C LEU A 256 0.50 -1.91 -1.73
N ARG A 257 0.80 -1.86 -0.43
CA ARG A 257 1.67 -2.87 0.23
C ARG A 257 1.10 -4.28 0.17
N ASN A 258 -0.21 -4.44 0.39
CA ASN A 258 -0.86 -5.75 0.24
C ASN A 258 -0.70 -6.26 -1.20
N LEU A 259 -0.89 -5.39 -2.20
CA LEU A 259 -0.73 -5.74 -3.61
C LEU A 259 0.73 -6.08 -3.96
N LYS A 260 1.70 -5.29 -3.47
CA LYS A 260 3.14 -5.55 -3.59
C LYS A 260 3.50 -6.92 -3.05
N ALA A 261 3.09 -7.24 -1.81
CA ALA A 261 3.39 -8.51 -1.17
C ALA A 261 2.84 -9.71 -1.95
N VAL A 262 1.63 -9.57 -2.51
CA VAL A 262 1.04 -10.59 -3.38
C VAL A 262 1.84 -10.75 -4.68
N TYR A 263 2.24 -9.65 -5.33
CA TYR A 263 3.04 -9.73 -6.55
C TYR A 263 4.44 -10.31 -6.33
N GLN A 264 5.09 -9.97 -5.22
CA GLN A 264 6.37 -10.58 -4.83
C GLN A 264 6.20 -12.08 -4.58
N ARG A 265 5.17 -12.49 -3.84
CA ARG A 265 4.86 -13.92 -3.61
C ARG A 265 4.62 -14.68 -4.91
N ASP A 266 3.94 -14.06 -5.87
CA ASP A 266 3.62 -14.65 -7.17
C ASP A 266 4.81 -14.62 -8.17
N GLY A 267 5.95 -14.03 -7.80
CA GLY A 267 7.09 -13.85 -8.70
C GLY A 267 6.83 -12.83 -9.83
N LYS A 268 5.88 -11.91 -9.66
CA LYS A 268 5.55 -10.85 -10.63
C LYS A 268 6.40 -9.61 -10.34
N VAL A 269 7.70 -9.74 -10.58
CA VAL A 269 8.74 -8.78 -10.17
C VAL A 269 8.50 -7.38 -10.75
N GLU A 270 8.15 -7.27 -12.02
CA GLU A 270 7.90 -5.97 -12.68
C GLU A 270 6.68 -5.28 -12.10
N LYS A 271 5.60 -6.03 -11.81
CA LYS A 271 4.42 -5.47 -11.17
C LYS A 271 4.73 -5.02 -9.73
N ALA A 272 5.54 -5.78 -9.00
CA ALA A 272 5.99 -5.36 -7.67
C ALA A 272 6.79 -4.04 -7.76
N LEU A 273 7.68 -3.90 -8.74
CA LEU A 273 8.44 -2.68 -8.99
C LEU A 273 7.52 -1.48 -9.28
N GLU A 274 6.51 -1.64 -10.13
CA GLU A 274 5.52 -0.59 -10.42
C GLU A 274 4.81 -0.11 -9.15
N ILE A 275 4.39 -1.04 -8.29
CA ILE A 275 3.72 -0.70 -7.02
C ILE A 275 4.68 0.01 -6.05
N VAL A 276 5.92 -0.47 -5.92
CA VAL A 276 6.93 0.18 -5.06
C VAL A 276 7.22 1.61 -5.52
N ASN A 277 7.35 1.81 -6.84
CA ASN A 277 7.51 3.15 -7.41
C ASN A 277 6.32 4.06 -7.09
N LEU A 278 5.09 3.55 -7.16
CA LEU A 278 3.90 4.31 -6.80
C LEU A 278 3.87 4.66 -5.30
N ILE A 279 4.24 3.73 -4.41
CA ILE A 279 4.33 4.00 -2.98
C ILE A 279 5.33 5.13 -2.71
N LEU A 280 6.53 5.06 -3.28
CA LEU A 280 7.57 6.09 -3.12
C LEU A 280 7.19 7.43 -3.77
N ALA A 281 6.41 7.42 -4.84
CA ALA A 281 5.86 8.63 -5.43
C ALA A 281 4.81 9.29 -4.52
N ILE A 282 3.99 8.49 -3.82
CA ILE A 282 3.00 8.96 -2.84
C ILE A 282 3.67 9.42 -1.56
N ASP A 283 4.66 8.71 -1.05
CA ASP A 283 5.37 9.05 0.17
C ASP A 283 6.85 8.60 0.12
N PRO A 284 7.76 9.53 -0.19
CA PRO A 284 9.19 9.27 -0.20
C PRO A 284 9.79 8.92 1.17
N ALA A 285 9.04 9.07 2.28
CA ALA A 285 9.52 8.72 3.61
C ALA A 285 9.38 7.22 3.95
N GLN A 286 8.83 6.41 3.03
CA GLN A 286 8.66 4.97 3.24
C GLN A 286 9.99 4.22 3.01
N LEU A 287 10.94 4.35 3.95
CA LEU A 287 12.30 3.79 3.85
C LEU A 287 12.37 2.29 3.49
N PRO A 288 11.52 1.39 4.06
CA PRO A 288 11.51 -0.01 3.66
C PRO A 288 11.24 -0.24 2.18
N GLU A 289 10.59 0.70 1.50
CA GLU A 289 10.28 0.59 0.08
C GLU A 289 11.51 0.88 -0.81
N TYR A 290 12.50 1.65 -0.33
CA TYR A 290 13.80 1.76 -1.03
C TYR A 290 14.56 0.44 -0.92
N ARG A 291 14.59 -0.18 0.26
CA ARG A 291 15.17 -1.52 0.42
C ARG A 291 14.52 -2.49 -0.56
N ASP A 292 13.19 -2.59 -0.54
CA ASP A 292 12.46 -3.53 -1.37
C ASP A 292 12.64 -3.23 -2.87
N ARG A 293 12.66 -1.95 -3.28
CA ARG A 293 12.97 -1.58 -4.67
C ARG A 293 14.38 -1.97 -5.07
N GLY A 294 15.35 -1.74 -4.18
CA GLY A 294 16.75 -2.12 -4.39
C GLY A 294 16.90 -3.62 -4.62
N LEU A 295 16.25 -4.45 -3.79
CA LEU A 295 16.25 -5.91 -3.94
C LEU A 295 15.58 -6.36 -5.25
N ILE A 296 14.45 -5.76 -5.63
CA ILE A 296 13.79 -6.03 -6.90
C ILE A 296 14.69 -5.64 -8.08
N LEU A 297 15.36 -4.49 -8.01
CA LEU A 297 16.27 -4.02 -9.05
C LEU A 297 17.51 -4.91 -9.18
N THR A 298 17.99 -5.52 -8.09
CA THR A 298 19.03 -6.55 -8.13
C THR A 298 18.56 -7.76 -8.93
N GLU A 299 17.34 -8.25 -8.69
CA GLU A 299 16.77 -9.38 -9.45
C GLU A 299 16.59 -9.05 -10.94
N LEU A 300 16.34 -7.79 -11.26
CA LEU A 300 16.26 -7.26 -12.63
C LEU A 300 17.61 -6.85 -13.22
N GLU A 301 18.73 -7.23 -12.61
CA GLU A 301 20.10 -6.94 -13.06
C GLU A 301 20.39 -5.43 -13.25
N CYS A 302 19.67 -4.57 -12.54
CA CYS A 302 19.80 -3.12 -12.58
C CYS A 302 20.75 -2.61 -11.50
N ALA A 303 21.99 -3.12 -11.49
CA ALA A 303 22.93 -3.01 -10.37
C ALA A 303 23.15 -1.57 -9.84
N ARG A 304 23.33 -0.59 -10.73
CA ARG A 304 23.54 0.81 -10.31
C ARG A 304 22.33 1.41 -9.60
N ALA A 305 21.12 1.12 -10.10
CA ALA A 305 19.90 1.63 -9.49
C ALA A 305 19.61 0.91 -8.17
N ALA A 306 19.85 -0.41 -8.12
CA ALA A 306 19.76 -1.20 -6.90
C ALA A 306 20.68 -0.67 -5.79
N ALA A 307 21.97 -0.49 -6.09
CA ALA A 307 22.95 0.04 -5.13
C ALA A 307 22.58 1.45 -4.62
N ALA A 308 22.00 2.30 -5.47
CA ALA A 308 21.55 3.63 -5.07
C ALA A 308 20.40 3.58 -4.05
N ASP A 309 19.39 2.74 -4.28
CA ASP A 309 18.25 2.60 -3.37
C ASP A 309 18.64 1.91 -2.05
N LEU A 310 19.43 0.84 -2.12
CA LEU A 310 19.94 0.13 -0.95
C LEU A 310 20.86 1.04 -0.10
N GLY A 311 21.70 1.85 -0.75
CA GLY A 311 22.52 2.85 -0.09
C GLY A 311 21.69 3.95 0.57
N HIS A 312 20.59 4.39 -0.07
CA HIS A 312 19.66 5.34 0.54
C HIS A 312 18.99 4.76 1.78
N TYR A 313 18.54 3.50 1.72
CA TYR A 313 17.98 2.80 2.88
C TYR A 313 18.98 2.72 4.05
N LEU A 314 20.20 2.22 3.81
CA LEU A 314 21.23 2.11 4.86
C LEU A 314 21.68 3.44 5.46
N ALA A 315 21.62 4.53 4.69
CA ALA A 315 21.95 5.85 5.19
C ALA A 315 20.98 6.33 6.29
N HIS A 316 19.73 5.85 6.27
CA HIS A 316 18.70 6.21 7.24
C HIS A 316 18.44 5.10 8.27
N CYS A 317 18.67 3.85 7.90
CA CYS A 317 18.47 2.65 8.72
C CYS A 317 19.78 1.85 8.88
N PRO A 318 20.84 2.40 9.49
CA PRO A 318 22.14 1.74 9.55
C PRO A 318 22.18 0.52 10.49
N ASP A 319 21.25 0.43 11.43
CA ASP A 319 21.25 -0.57 12.51
C ASP A 319 20.06 -1.55 12.40
N ASP A 320 19.33 -1.54 11.28
CA ASP A 320 18.24 -2.50 11.02
C ASP A 320 18.82 -3.93 10.89
N GLU A 321 17.99 -4.94 11.19
CA GLU A 321 18.41 -6.35 11.27
C GLU A 321 19.08 -6.86 9.97
N ASP A 322 18.66 -6.33 8.82
CA ASP A 322 19.18 -6.69 7.50
C ASP A 322 20.39 -5.85 7.05
N ALA A 323 20.84 -4.86 7.83
CA ALA A 323 21.79 -3.86 7.39
C ALA A 323 23.13 -4.45 6.91
N ASP A 324 23.69 -5.44 7.61
CA ASP A 324 24.95 -6.08 7.22
C ASP A 324 24.82 -6.87 5.91
N ALA A 325 23.67 -7.53 5.69
CA ALA A 325 23.39 -8.25 4.45
C ALA A 325 23.25 -7.26 3.27
N ILE A 326 22.57 -6.14 3.49
CA ILE A 326 22.44 -5.08 2.48
C ILE A 326 23.79 -4.43 2.15
N ARG A 327 24.68 -4.23 3.14
CA ARG A 327 26.04 -3.71 2.90
C ARG A 327 26.84 -4.63 1.98
N ALA A 328 26.87 -5.93 2.28
CA ALA A 328 27.56 -6.91 1.46
C ALA A 328 27.00 -6.95 0.03
N LEU A 329 25.68 -6.90 -0.12
CA LEU A 329 25.04 -6.84 -1.44
C LEU A 329 25.45 -5.60 -2.25
N ILE A 330 25.54 -4.42 -1.61
CA ILE A 330 25.99 -3.21 -2.30
C ILE A 330 27.43 -3.36 -2.80
N GLU A 331 28.32 -3.97 -2.00
CA GLU A 331 29.71 -4.23 -2.41
C GLU A 331 29.75 -5.10 -3.68
N GLU A 332 28.98 -6.19 -3.71
CA GLU A 332 28.86 -7.07 -4.88
C GLU A 332 28.35 -6.31 -6.12
N LEU A 333 27.27 -5.53 -5.98
CA LEU A 333 26.66 -4.76 -7.07
C LEU A 333 27.58 -3.68 -7.65
N VAL A 334 28.51 -3.15 -6.85
CA VAL A 334 29.48 -2.14 -7.29
C VAL A 334 30.71 -2.78 -7.96
N GLU A 335 31.04 -4.02 -7.61
CA GLU A 335 32.14 -4.78 -8.20
C GLU A 335 31.77 -5.42 -9.55
N GLU A 336 30.48 -5.63 -9.85
CA GLU A 336 30.05 -6.16 -11.14
C GLU A 336 30.45 -5.21 -12.31
N PRO A 337 31.23 -5.71 -13.30
CA PRO A 337 31.64 -4.89 -14.44
C PRO A 337 30.42 -4.52 -15.28
N GLN A 338 30.30 -3.22 -15.59
CA GLN A 338 29.25 -2.65 -16.43
C GLN A 338 29.12 -3.42 -17.76
N SER A 339 28.18 -4.36 -17.85
CA SER A 339 27.75 -4.91 -19.14
C SER A 339 26.93 -3.84 -19.85
N LEU A 340 27.60 -3.07 -20.71
CA LEU A 340 26.94 -2.24 -21.71
C LEU A 340 26.25 -3.17 -22.72
N HIS A 341 24.93 -3.35 -22.56
CA HIS A 341 24.06 -3.91 -23.60
C HIS A 341 23.02 -2.89 -24.05
#